data_AF-A0A7R8WU11-F1
#
_entry.id   AF-A0A7R8WU11-F1
#
_cell.length_a   1.000
_cell.length_b   1.000
_cell.length_c   1.000
_cell.angle_alpha   90.00
_cell.angle_beta   90.00
_cell.angle_gamma   90.00
#
_symmetry.space_group_name_H-M   'P 1'
#
loop_
_entity.id
_entity.type
_entity.pdbx_description
1 polymer ?
#
loop_
_entity_poly.entity_id
_entity_poly.type
_entity_poly.pdbx_seq_one_letter_code
_entity_poly.pdbx_strand_id
1 'polypeptide(L)'
;MGREDLDVLGLTFRKELFCTSAQIYPPPQAETQKPLTRLQERLMKKLGKNACPFFFELPPNCPASVTLQPAQGDTGKPCGIDYELKCYVSETPEEKPHKRNSVRLVIRKVMYAPQKQGEQPSTEVVKNRLHLEVSLDKALYYHGETIDVNVHVQNNSTKSVKKVRVS
;
A
#
# COMPACT_ATOMS: atom_id res chain seq x y z
N MET A 1 -3.14 8.97 -13.01
CA MET A 1 -3.47 10.22 -13.74
C MET A 1 -4.84 10.00 -14.37
N GLY A 2 -5.91 10.22 -13.61
CA GLY A 2 -7.27 10.25 -14.16
C GLY A 2 -7.49 11.60 -14.80
N ARG A 3 -7.94 11.65 -16.06
CA ARG A 3 -8.41 12.89 -16.69
C ARG A 3 -9.80 13.19 -16.16
N GLU A 4 -10.00 14.43 -15.73
CA GLU A 4 -11.24 14.98 -15.17
C GLU A 4 -12.45 14.82 -16.13
N ASP A 5 -12.21 14.66 -17.43
CA ASP A 5 -13.26 14.48 -18.45
C ASP A 5 -14.02 13.14 -18.35
N LEU A 6 -13.49 12.12 -17.66
CA LEU A 6 -14.16 10.81 -17.52
C LEU A 6 -15.19 10.79 -16.38
N ASP A 7 -15.04 11.64 -15.37
CA ASP A 7 -15.95 11.68 -14.21
C ASP A 7 -17.30 12.33 -14.57
N VAL A 8 -17.34 13.16 -15.62
CA VAL A 8 -18.57 13.74 -16.18
C VAL A 8 -19.49 12.66 -16.78
N LEU A 9 -18.96 11.48 -17.11
CA LEU A 9 -19.71 10.35 -17.65
C LEU A 9 -20.18 9.34 -16.58
N GLY A 10 -19.90 9.58 -15.30
CA GLY A 10 -20.26 8.64 -14.21
C GLY A 10 -19.54 7.30 -14.28
N LEU A 11 -18.41 7.22 -15.00
CA LEU A 11 -17.66 5.99 -15.23
C LEU A 11 -16.74 5.70 -14.04
N THR A 12 -17.15 4.78 -13.17
CA THR A 12 -16.24 4.23 -12.16
C THR A 12 -15.20 3.33 -12.80
N PHE A 13 -13.95 3.78 -12.86
CA PHE A 13 -12.84 2.95 -13.31
C PHE A 13 -12.37 2.03 -12.18
N ARG A 14 -12.56 0.72 -12.34
CA ARG A 14 -12.03 -0.31 -11.44
C ARG A 14 -11.19 -1.28 -12.25
N LYS A 15 -9.89 -1.32 -11.98
CA LYS A 15 -8.96 -2.28 -12.57
C LYS A 15 -8.59 -3.34 -11.54
N GLU A 16 -8.79 -4.60 -11.88
CA GLU A 16 -8.30 -5.71 -11.08
C GLU A 16 -6.81 -5.91 -11.37
N LEU A 17 -5.97 -5.71 -10.35
CA LEU A 17 -4.51 -5.82 -10.47
C LEU A 17 -4.02 -7.25 -10.24
N PHE A 18 -4.69 -7.97 -9.35
CA PHE A 18 -4.34 -9.33 -8.97
C PHE A 18 -5.59 -10.05 -8.47
N CYS A 19 -5.73 -11.32 -8.86
CA CYS A 19 -6.79 -12.21 -8.41
C CYS A 19 -6.18 -13.56 -8.11
N THR A 20 -6.51 -14.13 -6.96
CA THR A 20 -6.20 -15.52 -6.64
C THR A 20 -7.39 -16.13 -5.95
N SER A 21 -7.66 -17.39 -6.26
CA SER A 21 -8.74 -18.15 -5.65
C SER A 21 -8.23 -19.54 -5.30
N ALA A 22 -8.78 -20.10 -4.24
CA ALA A 22 -8.44 -21.44 -3.79
C ALA A 22 -9.70 -22.10 -3.23
N GLN A 23 -9.83 -23.40 -3.47
CA GLN A 23 -10.89 -24.20 -2.88
C GLN A 23 -10.54 -24.50 -1.42
N ILE A 24 -11.40 -24.05 -0.51
CA ILE A 24 -11.23 -24.28 0.94
C ILE A 24 -11.93 -25.57 1.36
N TYR A 25 -13.15 -25.78 0.85
CA TYR A 25 -13.97 -26.96 1.12
C TYR A 25 -14.70 -27.40 -0.15
N PRO A 26 -14.80 -28.72 -0.45
CA PRO A 26 -14.12 -29.82 0.23
C PRO A 26 -12.58 -29.67 0.20
N PRO A 27 -11.84 -30.12 1.22
CA PRO A 27 -10.39 -29.89 1.29
C PRO A 27 -9.69 -30.48 0.05
N PRO A 28 -8.81 -29.72 -0.61
CA PRO A 28 -8.04 -30.23 -1.74
C PRO A 28 -7.09 -31.36 -1.30
N GLN A 29 -6.70 -32.22 -2.25
CA GLN A 29 -5.86 -33.39 -2.02
C GLN A 29 -4.56 -33.02 -1.27
N ALA A 30 -4.07 -33.95 -0.45
CA ALA A 30 -3.04 -33.70 0.57
C ALA A 30 -1.72 -33.11 0.03
N GLU A 31 -1.38 -33.33 -1.24
CA GLU A 31 -0.16 -32.82 -1.87
C GLU A 31 -0.10 -31.28 -1.97
N THR A 32 -1.22 -30.58 -1.82
CA THR A 32 -1.29 -29.11 -1.88
C THR A 32 -1.34 -28.44 -0.50
N GLN A 33 -1.33 -29.21 0.59
CA GLN A 33 -1.54 -28.67 1.93
C GLN A 33 -0.23 -28.18 2.54
N LYS A 34 -0.09 -26.84 2.64
CA LYS A 34 0.98 -26.21 3.41
C LYS A 34 0.88 -26.56 4.90
N PRO A 35 2.01 -26.61 5.63
CA PRO A 35 2.00 -26.78 7.08
C PRO A 35 1.17 -25.68 7.73
N LEU A 36 0.35 -26.06 8.72
CA LEU A 36 -0.47 -25.11 9.45
C LEU A 36 0.38 -24.14 10.25
N THR A 37 -0.05 -22.89 10.30
CA THR A 37 0.50 -21.91 11.22
C THR A 37 0.02 -22.20 12.65
N ARG A 38 0.81 -21.78 13.65
CA ARG A 38 0.41 -21.86 15.07
C ARG A 38 -0.94 -21.20 15.35
N LEU A 39 -1.29 -20.15 14.61
CA LEU A 39 -2.59 -19.49 14.72
C LEU A 39 -3.71 -20.39 14.21
N GLN A 40 -3.56 -20.97 13.03
CA GLN A 40 -4.54 -21.90 12.46
C GLN A 40 -4.75 -23.11 13.37
N GLU A 41 -3.69 -23.72 13.90
CA GLU A 41 -3.80 -24.83 14.85
C GLU A 41 -4.65 -24.48 16.08
N ARG A 42 -4.42 -23.30 16.66
CA ARG A 42 -5.19 -22.79 17.81
C ARG A 42 -6.64 -22.54 17.45
N LEU A 43 -6.90 -21.94 16.28
CA LEU A 43 -8.25 -21.67 15.81
C LEU A 43 -9.01 -22.97 15.51
N MET A 44 -8.37 -23.97 14.91
CA MET A 44 -8.98 -25.26 14.64
C MET A 44 -9.35 -26.00 15.93
N LYS A 45 -8.47 -25.99 16.95
CA LYS A 45 -8.78 -26.55 18.27
C LYS A 45 -9.96 -25.84 18.94
N LYS A 46 -10.10 -24.52 18.74
CA LYS A 46 -11.14 -23.70 19.36
C LYS A 46 -12.50 -23.77 18.63
N LEU A 47 -12.48 -23.80 17.29
CA LEU A 47 -13.68 -23.75 16.43
C LEU A 47 -14.23 -25.15 16.10
N GLY A 48 -13.44 -26.20 16.28
CA GLY A 48 -13.85 -27.59 16.11
C GLY A 48 -13.79 -28.10 14.67
N LYS A 49 -14.47 -29.22 14.42
CA LYS A 49 -14.35 -30.04 13.20
C LYS A 49 -14.73 -29.36 11.88
N ASN A 50 -15.49 -28.26 11.93
CA ASN A 50 -15.92 -27.53 10.74
C ASN A 50 -14.95 -26.40 10.36
N ALA A 51 -13.88 -26.20 11.12
CA ALA A 51 -12.88 -25.17 10.83
C ALA A 51 -11.98 -25.60 9.68
N CYS A 52 -12.08 -24.91 8.55
CA CYS A 52 -11.25 -25.16 7.37
C CYS A 52 -10.17 -24.07 7.27
N PRO A 53 -8.87 -24.43 7.35
CA PRO A 53 -7.79 -23.46 7.21
C PRO A 53 -7.64 -23.03 5.75
N PHE A 54 -7.20 -21.79 5.54
CA PHE A 54 -6.80 -21.28 4.23
C PHE A 54 -5.58 -20.39 4.38
N PHE A 55 -4.85 -20.20 3.29
CA PHE A 55 -3.76 -19.24 3.18
C PHE A 55 -3.76 -18.63 1.77
N PHE A 56 -3.14 -17.48 1.62
CA PHE A 56 -2.84 -16.89 0.33
C PHE A 56 -1.51 -16.15 0.44
N GLU A 57 -0.79 -16.05 -0.67
CA GLU A 57 0.45 -15.28 -0.76
C GLU A 57 0.25 -14.16 -1.76
N LEU A 58 0.50 -12.93 -1.32
CA LEU A 58 0.53 -11.80 -2.22
C LEU A 58 1.87 -11.79 -2.96
N PRO A 59 1.89 -11.59 -4.29
CA PRO A 59 3.12 -11.38 -5.03
C PRO A 59 3.98 -10.25 -4.42
N PRO A 60 5.31 -10.40 -4.41
CA PRO A 60 6.20 -9.42 -3.76
C PRO A 60 6.12 -8.02 -4.38
N ASN A 61 5.82 -7.94 -5.68
CA ASN A 61 5.67 -6.70 -6.44
C ASN A 61 4.26 -6.09 -6.38
N CYS A 62 3.36 -6.65 -5.56
CA CYS A 62 2.06 -6.03 -5.33
C CYS A 62 2.23 -4.63 -4.73
N PRO A 63 1.44 -3.63 -5.15
CA PRO A 63 1.50 -2.29 -4.59
C PRO A 63 1.09 -2.24 -3.10
N ALA A 64 1.34 -1.12 -2.42
CA ALA A 64 0.78 -0.89 -1.08
C ALA A 64 -0.68 -0.47 -1.17
N SER A 65 -1.44 -0.64 -0.08
CA SER A 65 -2.75 -0.01 0.04
C SER A 65 -2.58 1.50 0.20
N VAL A 66 -3.06 2.26 -0.78
CA VAL A 66 -2.99 3.73 -0.80
C VAL A 66 -4.31 4.27 -1.32
N THR A 67 -4.84 5.29 -0.64
CA THR A 67 -6.07 5.96 -1.03
C THR A 67 -5.80 7.46 -1.11
N LEU A 68 -6.10 8.06 -2.25
CA LEU A 68 -6.08 9.50 -2.43
C LEU A 68 -7.34 10.07 -1.78
N GLN A 69 -7.15 10.99 -0.84
CA GLN A 69 -8.26 11.71 -0.25
C GLN A 69 -8.74 12.80 -1.22
N PRO A 70 -10.05 12.92 -1.47
CA PRO A 70 -10.60 13.99 -2.28
C PRO A 70 -10.37 15.35 -1.62
N ALA A 71 -10.33 16.42 -2.41
CA ALA A 71 -10.22 17.78 -1.89
C ALA A 71 -11.49 18.17 -1.10
N GLN A 72 -11.37 19.18 -0.23
CA GLN A 72 -12.55 19.72 0.46
C GLN A 72 -13.54 20.27 -0.57
N GLY A 73 -14.75 19.69 -0.63
CA GLY A 73 -15.80 20.05 -1.58
C GLY A 73 -15.92 19.12 -2.79
N ASP A 74 -14.97 18.20 -2.99
CA ASP A 74 -15.08 17.16 -4.00
C ASP A 74 -15.92 15.99 -3.47
N THR A 75 -16.99 15.65 -4.20
CA THR A 75 -17.88 14.51 -3.88
C THR A 75 -17.48 13.23 -4.61
N GLY A 76 -16.35 13.24 -5.33
CA GLY A 76 -15.80 12.08 -6.03
C GLY A 76 -15.52 10.90 -5.09
N LYS A 77 -15.63 9.69 -5.63
CA LYS A 77 -15.24 8.48 -4.88
C LYS A 77 -13.72 8.47 -4.69
N PRO A 78 -13.22 8.07 -3.50
CA PRO A 78 -11.79 7.99 -3.27
C PRO A 78 -11.12 7.03 -4.26
N CYS A 79 -10.01 7.48 -4.84
CA CYS A 79 -9.23 6.70 -5.79
C CYS A 79 -8.09 6.01 -5.05
N GLY A 80 -7.99 4.69 -5.14
CA GLY A 80 -6.99 3.96 -4.38
C GLY A 80 -6.83 2.50 -4.76
N ILE A 81 -5.90 1.86 -4.05
CA ILE A 81 -5.58 0.44 -4.15
C ILE A 81 -6.02 -0.23 -2.85
N ASP A 82 -7.01 -1.12 -2.95
CA ASP A 82 -7.53 -1.90 -1.84
C ASP A 82 -7.37 -3.39 -2.11
N TYR A 83 -7.23 -4.18 -1.04
CA TYR A 83 -7.21 -5.64 -1.10
C TYR A 83 -8.51 -6.17 -0.48
N GLU A 84 -9.22 -7.00 -1.22
CA GLU A 84 -10.48 -7.61 -0.78
C GLU A 84 -10.31 -9.13 -0.74
N LEU A 85 -10.55 -9.72 0.43
CA LEU A 85 -10.75 -11.15 0.59
C LEU A 85 -12.24 -11.45 0.46
N LYS A 86 -12.58 -12.41 -0.41
CA LYS A 86 -13.94 -12.87 -0.60
C LYS A 86 -13.99 -14.38 -0.43
N CYS A 87 -14.81 -14.84 0.50
CA CYS A 87 -15.14 -16.25 0.69
C CYS A 87 -16.60 -16.45 0.32
N TYR A 88 -16.91 -17.51 -0.42
CA TYR A 88 -18.27 -17.82 -0.81
C TYR A 88 -18.50 -19.32 -0.94
N VAL A 89 -19.76 -19.73 -0.84
CA VAL A 89 -20.21 -21.11 -1.08
C VAL A 89 -20.92 -21.17 -2.43
N SER A 90 -20.54 -22.15 -3.24
CA SER A 90 -21.03 -22.36 -4.61
C SER A 90 -21.00 -23.84 -4.94
N GLU A 91 -21.91 -24.32 -5.79
CA GLU A 91 -21.90 -25.72 -6.24
C GLU A 91 -20.87 -25.93 -7.37
N THR A 92 -20.78 -24.96 -8.27
CA THR A 92 -19.79 -24.94 -9.36
C THR A 92 -18.90 -23.71 -9.27
N PRO A 93 -17.63 -23.78 -9.73
CA PRO A 93 -16.74 -22.64 -9.73
C PRO A 93 -17.15 -21.55 -10.73
N GLU A 94 -17.94 -21.88 -11.75
CA GLU A 94 -18.46 -20.93 -12.74
C GLU A 94 -19.69 -20.14 -12.26
N GLU A 95 -20.38 -20.61 -11.21
CA GLU A 95 -21.57 -19.96 -10.70
C GLU A 95 -21.22 -18.59 -10.06
N LYS A 96 -22.02 -17.57 -10.38
CA LYS A 96 -21.83 -16.23 -9.81
C LYS A 96 -22.13 -16.26 -8.31
N PRO A 97 -21.18 -15.85 -7.44
CA PRO A 97 -21.38 -15.94 -6.00
C PRO A 97 -22.54 -15.07 -5.51
N HIS A 98 -23.48 -15.67 -4.75
CA HIS A 98 -24.62 -14.96 -4.19
C HIS A 98 -24.23 -14.19 -2.91
N LYS A 99 -24.76 -12.96 -2.74
CA LYS A 99 -24.45 -12.09 -1.57
C LYS A 99 -24.74 -12.78 -0.23
N ARG A 100 -25.87 -13.50 -0.13
CA ARG A 100 -26.29 -14.24 1.07
C ARG A 100 -25.29 -15.31 1.55
N ASN A 101 -24.51 -15.88 0.62
CA ASN A 101 -23.55 -16.96 0.87
C ASN A 101 -22.10 -16.47 0.71
N SER A 102 -21.88 -15.16 0.75
CA SER A 102 -20.56 -14.55 0.55
C SER A 102 -20.19 -13.67 1.74
N VAL A 103 -18.96 -13.81 2.21
CA VAL A 103 -18.33 -12.91 3.18
C VAL A 103 -17.21 -12.16 2.48
N ARG A 104 -17.11 -10.85 2.74
CA ARG A 104 -16.07 -9.97 2.21
C ARG A 104 -15.34 -9.29 3.35
N LEU A 105 -14.02 -9.23 3.26
CA LEU A 105 -13.15 -8.55 4.21
C LEU A 105 -12.13 -7.71 3.45
N VAL A 106 -12.10 -6.40 3.73
CA VAL A 106 -11.06 -5.52 3.21
C VAL A 106 -9.83 -5.64 4.10
N ILE A 107 -8.67 -5.88 3.49
CA ILE A 107 -7.37 -5.93 4.16
C ILE A 107 -6.45 -4.85 3.59
N ARG A 108 -5.39 -4.51 4.32
CA ARG A 108 -4.41 -3.51 3.88
C ARG A 108 -3.03 -4.14 3.75
N LYS A 109 -2.36 -3.86 2.64
CA LYS A 109 -0.93 -4.14 2.48
C LYS A 109 -0.14 -2.90 2.87
N VAL A 110 0.50 -2.94 4.03
CA VAL A 110 1.36 -1.87 4.54
C VAL A 110 2.81 -2.17 4.15
N MET A 111 3.52 -1.16 3.66
CA MET A 111 4.96 -1.26 3.40
C MET A 111 5.71 -0.79 4.63
N TYR A 112 6.55 -1.67 5.16
CA TYR A 112 7.45 -1.32 6.25
C TYR A 112 8.80 -0.88 5.69
N ALA A 113 9.39 0.10 6.35
CA ALA A 113 10.74 0.54 6.09
C ALA A 113 11.76 -0.60 6.27
N PRO A 114 12.78 -0.71 5.41
CA PRO A 114 13.90 -1.62 5.65
C PRO A 114 14.65 -1.22 6.92
N GLN A 115 15.21 -2.21 7.63
CA GLN A 115 15.95 -1.98 8.88
C GLN A 115 17.28 -1.25 8.69
N LYS A 116 17.89 -1.33 7.50
CA LYS A 116 19.15 -0.66 7.22
C LYS A 116 18.89 0.79 6.83
N GLN A 117 19.42 1.72 7.61
CA GLN A 117 19.47 3.13 7.21
C GLN A 117 20.37 3.27 5.99
N GLY A 118 19.88 4.00 4.98
CA GLY A 118 20.66 4.36 3.80
C GLY A 118 21.70 5.43 4.12
N GLU A 119 22.53 5.75 3.12
CA GLU A 119 23.45 6.88 3.21
C GLU A 119 22.69 8.20 3.39
N GLN A 120 23.36 9.15 4.06
CA GLN A 120 22.80 10.46 4.31
C GLN A 120 22.45 11.16 2.98
N PRO A 121 21.19 11.56 2.75
CA PRO A 121 20.82 12.28 1.54
C PRO A 121 21.48 13.65 1.54
N SER A 122 22.23 13.96 0.49
CA SER A 122 22.82 15.28 0.26
C SER A 122 22.70 15.70 -1.20
N THR A 123 22.52 17.00 -1.44
CA THR A 123 22.52 17.59 -2.77
C THR A 123 23.24 18.92 -2.76
N GLU A 124 24.02 19.19 -3.80
CA GLU A 124 24.81 20.40 -3.95
C GLU A 124 24.46 21.08 -5.27
N VAL A 125 24.25 22.39 -5.24
CA VAL A 125 23.93 23.21 -6.40
C VAL A 125 24.81 24.45 -6.40
N VAL A 126 25.52 24.66 -7.50
CA VAL A 126 26.32 25.87 -7.74
C VAL A 126 25.76 26.66 -8.90
N LYS A 127 25.36 27.91 -8.66
CA LYS A 127 24.83 28.80 -9.69
C LYS A 127 25.25 30.25 -9.43
N ASN A 128 25.82 30.92 -10.44
CA ASN A 128 26.16 32.35 -10.38
C ASN A 128 26.96 32.77 -9.13
N ARG A 129 28.00 31.99 -8.77
CA ARG A 129 28.84 32.19 -7.57
C ARG A 129 28.09 32.04 -6.23
N LEU A 130 26.89 31.46 -6.25
CA LEU A 130 26.18 30.97 -5.08
C LEU A 130 26.31 29.45 -5.06
N HIS A 131 26.83 28.92 -3.97
CA HIS A 131 26.91 27.49 -3.68
C HIS A 131 25.94 27.18 -2.55
N LEU A 132 25.11 26.16 -2.76
CA LEU A 132 24.08 25.70 -1.85
C LEU A 132 24.23 24.20 -1.69
N GLU A 133 24.39 23.75 -0.46
CA GLU A 133 24.39 22.33 -0.11
C GLU A 133 23.27 22.08 0.90
N VAL A 134 22.50 21.02 0.67
CA VAL A 134 21.41 20.59 1.54
C VAL A 134 21.59 19.12 1.88
N SER A 135 21.53 18.77 3.16
CA SER A 135 21.54 17.39 3.62
C SER A 135 20.46 17.12 4.67
N LEU A 136 19.98 15.88 4.71
CA LEU A 136 19.02 15.39 5.70
C LEU A 136 19.75 14.55 6.76
N ASP A 137 19.26 14.43 7.99
CA ASP A 137 19.91 13.56 9.00
C ASP A 137 19.79 12.06 8.67
N LYS A 138 18.67 11.65 8.08
CA LYS A 138 18.37 10.26 7.71
C LYS A 138 17.84 10.14 6.29
N ALA A 139 18.05 8.95 5.69
CA ALA A 139 17.46 8.57 4.42
C ALA A 139 16.00 8.11 4.52
N LEU A 140 15.55 7.74 5.72
CA LEU A 140 14.23 7.17 5.95
C LEU A 140 13.65 7.70 7.25
N TYR A 141 12.38 8.10 7.19
CA TYR A 141 11.62 8.60 8.32
C TYR A 141 10.33 7.80 8.50
N TYR A 142 9.96 7.58 9.76
CA TYR A 142 8.63 7.08 10.10
C TYR A 142 7.61 8.22 10.17
N HIS A 143 6.33 7.88 10.07
CA HIS A 143 5.27 8.88 10.21
C HIS A 143 5.31 9.52 11.60
N GLY A 144 5.31 10.86 11.62
CA GLY A 144 5.38 11.65 12.85
C GLY A 144 6.80 11.92 13.35
N GLU A 145 7.84 11.37 12.70
CA GLU A 145 9.22 11.70 13.00
C GLU A 145 9.56 13.12 12.51
N THR A 146 10.38 13.83 13.29
CA THR A 146 10.92 15.14 12.87
C THR A 146 12.03 14.93 11.85
N ILE A 147 12.08 15.81 10.85
CA ILE A 147 13.07 15.77 9.77
C ILE A 147 14.05 16.92 10.01
N ASP A 148 15.33 16.61 10.22
CA ASP A 148 16.36 17.62 10.41
C ASP A 148 17.01 17.94 9.05
N VAL A 149 16.91 19.21 8.65
CA VAL A 149 17.40 19.70 7.35
C VAL A 149 18.58 20.63 7.58
N ASN A 150 19.77 20.22 7.14
CA ASN A 150 20.97 21.05 7.14
C ASN A 150 21.07 21.82 5.83
N VAL A 151 21.22 23.14 5.91
CA VAL A 151 21.37 24.02 4.75
C VAL A 151 22.65 24.82 4.87
N HIS A 152 23.59 24.59 3.97
CA HIS A 152 24.84 25.34 3.87
C HIS A 152 24.78 26.27 2.65
N VAL A 153 25.05 27.56 2.87
CA VAL A 153 25.00 28.59 1.81
C VAL A 153 26.33 29.33 1.77
N GLN A 154 27.05 29.21 0.66
CA GLN A 154 28.23 30.00 0.37
C GLN A 154 27.94 30.98 -0.78
N ASN A 155 27.77 32.25 -0.43
CA ASN A 155 27.44 33.31 -1.38
C ASN A 155 28.66 34.17 -1.73
N ASN A 156 29.31 33.86 -2.85
CA ASN A 156 30.39 34.64 -3.43
C ASN A 156 29.89 35.59 -4.53
N SER A 157 28.58 35.84 -4.61
CA SER A 157 27.96 36.73 -5.58
C SER A 157 27.79 38.16 -5.04
N THR A 158 27.38 39.09 -5.91
CA THR A 158 27.08 40.48 -5.52
C THR A 158 25.64 40.68 -5.02
N LYS A 159 24.81 39.62 -5.02
CA LYS A 159 23.39 39.68 -4.63
C LYS A 159 23.20 39.07 -3.24
N SER A 160 22.27 39.63 -2.44
CA SER A 160 21.95 39.15 -1.09
C SER A 160 20.84 38.08 -1.09
N VAL A 161 20.96 37.06 -0.24
CA VAL A 161 19.87 36.10 0.05
C VAL A 161 18.92 36.72 1.07
N LYS A 162 17.63 36.89 0.71
CA LYS A 162 16.63 37.54 1.58
C LYS A 162 15.81 36.56 2.43
N LYS A 163 15.59 35.34 1.93
CA LYS A 163 14.73 34.34 2.58
C LYS A 163 15.15 32.94 2.14
N VAL A 164 15.16 32.01 3.08
CA VAL A 164 15.25 30.56 2.84
C VAL A 164 13.91 29.94 3.24
N ARG A 165 13.37 29.05 2.42
CA ARG A 165 12.11 28.33 2.68
C ARG A 165 12.35 26.84 2.47
N VAL A 166 11.98 26.04 3.46
CA VAL A 166 11.98 24.57 3.41
C VAL A 166 10.51 24.13 3.30
N SER A 167 10.22 23.14 2.46
CA SER A 167 8.88 22.60 2.22
C SER A 167 8.95 21.15 1.77
#